data_AF-A0A453NLY0-F1
#
_entry.id   AF-A0A453NLY0-F1
#
_cell.length_a   1.000
_cell.length_b   1.000
_cell.length_c   1.000
_cell.angle_alpha   90.00
_cell.angle_beta   90.00
_cell.angle_gamma   90.00
#
_symmetry.space_group_name_H-M   'P 1'
#
loop_
_entity.id
_entity.type
_entity.pdbx_description
1 polymer ?
#
loop_
_entity_poly.entity_id
_entity_poly.type
_entity_poly.pdbx_seq_one_letter_code
_entity_poly.pdbx_strand_id
1 'polypeptide(L)'
;GTSVSPWIVTLDALKPFACEAPKQEPEPLPYLAEKNHINYDIPLEAWIKPKEQSDASIVTKTNFKHMYWTVTQQLAHHTVNGCNLRPGDMFATGTLSGPEPDSLGCLLEITWNGQKEISVGNSIRKFLQDGDEVILTACCK
;
A
#
# COMPACT_ATOMS: atom_id res chain seq x y z
N GLY A 1 -7.76 -1.71 14.89
CA GLY A 1 -8.14 -2.96 14.19
C GLY A 1 -7.48 -3.00 12.83
N THR A 2 -7.59 -4.12 12.12
CA THR A 2 -7.16 -4.25 10.71
C THR A 2 -8.40 -4.45 9.85
N SER A 3 -8.51 -3.67 8.76
CA SER A 3 -9.63 -3.74 7.82
C SER A 3 -9.13 -4.17 6.45
N VAL A 4 -9.92 -4.98 5.76
CA VAL A 4 -9.65 -5.43 4.37
C VAL A 4 -10.88 -5.20 3.52
N SER A 5 -10.70 -5.02 2.21
CA SER A 5 -11.82 -4.96 1.28
C SER A 5 -12.54 -6.32 1.22
N PRO A 6 -13.86 -6.34 0.93
CA PRO A 6 -14.60 -7.60 0.87
C PRO A 6 -14.33 -8.41 -0.41
N TRP A 7 -13.72 -7.81 -1.44
CA TRP A 7 -13.53 -8.42 -2.75
C TRP A 7 -12.08 -8.82 -2.99
N ILE A 8 -11.85 -10.12 -3.18
CA ILE A 8 -10.54 -10.66 -3.54
C ILE A 8 -10.39 -10.56 -5.06
N VAL A 9 -9.53 -9.64 -5.53
CA VAL A 9 -9.12 -9.57 -6.93
C VAL A 9 -8.07 -10.64 -7.17
N THR A 10 -8.36 -11.57 -8.08
CA THR A 10 -7.43 -12.68 -8.39
C THR A 10 -6.16 -12.19 -9.08
N LEU A 11 -5.04 -12.87 -8.86
CA LEU A 11 -3.79 -12.60 -9.58
C LEU A 11 -3.94 -12.72 -11.11
N ASP A 12 -4.81 -13.62 -11.59
CA ASP A 12 -5.13 -13.75 -13.01
C ASP A 12 -5.73 -12.46 -13.60
N ALA A 13 -6.62 -11.80 -12.85
CA ALA A 13 -7.20 -10.52 -13.26
C ALA A 13 -6.18 -9.37 -13.21
N LEU A 14 -5.10 -9.50 -12.42
CA LEU A 14 -4.03 -8.52 -12.34
C LEU A 14 -2.95 -8.69 -13.41
N LYS A 15 -2.90 -9.84 -14.11
CA LYS A 15 -1.91 -10.13 -15.17
C LYS A 15 -1.75 -9.00 -16.21
N PRO A 16 -2.82 -8.36 -16.73
CA PRO A 16 -2.67 -7.28 -17.71
C PRO A 16 -1.95 -6.05 -17.17
N PHE A 17 -1.88 -5.88 -15.85
CA PHE A 17 -1.29 -4.74 -15.16
C PHE A 17 0.09 -5.06 -14.59
N ALA A 18 0.69 -6.20 -14.95
CA ALA A 18 2.05 -6.52 -14.55
C ALA A 18 3.03 -5.48 -15.10
N CYS A 19 3.98 -5.05 -14.27
CA CYS A 19 5.02 -4.11 -14.62
C CYS A 19 6.37 -4.55 -14.03
N GLU A 20 7.47 -3.93 -14.47
CA GLU A 20 8.77 -4.16 -13.84
C GLU A 20 8.74 -3.71 -12.37
N ALA A 21 9.28 -4.53 -11.49
CA ALA A 21 9.51 -4.16 -10.10
C ALA A 21 10.76 -3.26 -9.96
N PRO A 22 10.85 -2.43 -8.90
CA PRO A 22 12.01 -1.58 -8.66
C PRO A 22 13.31 -2.36 -8.65
N LYS A 23 14.36 -1.81 -9.27
CA LYS A 23 15.69 -2.44 -9.27
C LYS A 23 16.20 -2.60 -7.84
N GLN A 24 16.64 -3.81 -7.50
CA GLN A 24 17.19 -4.11 -6.18
C GLN A 24 18.71 -3.93 -6.15
N GLU A 25 19.19 -3.10 -5.22
CA GLU A 25 20.60 -2.88 -4.93
C GLU A 25 20.84 -2.89 -3.40
N PRO A 26 21.69 -3.79 -2.87
CA PRO A 26 22.44 -4.84 -3.57
C PRO A 26 21.53 -5.94 -4.14
N GLU A 27 22.09 -6.76 -5.04
CA GLU A 27 21.39 -7.95 -5.54
C GLU A 27 21.03 -8.89 -4.37
N PRO A 28 19.78 -9.40 -4.30
CA PRO A 28 19.39 -10.33 -3.27
C PRO A 28 20.19 -11.64 -3.31
N LEU A 29 20.19 -12.36 -2.20
CA LEU A 29 20.71 -13.73 -2.16
C LEU A 29 19.94 -14.64 -3.16
N PRO A 30 20.56 -15.72 -3.67
CA PRO A 30 19.96 -16.56 -4.72
C PRO A 30 18.56 -17.09 -4.44
N TYR A 31 18.17 -17.31 -3.16
CA TYR A 31 16.84 -17.79 -2.81
C TYR A 31 15.72 -16.72 -2.98
N LEU A 32 16.10 -15.44 -3.11
CA LEU A 32 15.21 -14.32 -3.39
C LEU A 32 15.41 -13.76 -4.81
N ALA A 33 16.36 -14.27 -5.58
CA ALA A 33 16.60 -13.84 -6.95
C ALA A 33 15.49 -14.37 -7.86
N GLU A 34 14.86 -13.47 -8.62
CA GLU A 34 13.73 -13.81 -9.48
C GLU A 34 14.13 -13.73 -10.95
N LYS A 35 13.69 -14.71 -11.76
CA LYS A 35 13.85 -14.63 -13.22
C LYS A 35 12.94 -13.56 -13.83
N ASN A 36 11.74 -13.43 -13.28
CA ASN A 36 10.72 -12.45 -13.67
C ASN A 36 10.49 -11.53 -12.47
N HIS A 37 11.19 -10.40 -12.42
CA HIS A 37 11.06 -9.45 -11.33
C HIS A 37 9.91 -8.47 -11.61
N ILE A 38 8.70 -8.87 -11.20
CA ILE A 38 7.46 -8.19 -11.56
C ILE A 38 6.72 -7.63 -10.34
N ASN A 39 6.11 -6.48 -10.54
CA ASN A 39 5.09 -5.90 -9.69
C ASN A 39 3.80 -5.70 -10.51
N TYR A 40 2.82 -5.02 -9.91
CA TYR A 40 1.58 -4.64 -10.57
C TYR A 40 1.37 -3.14 -10.50
N ASP A 41 0.98 -2.52 -11.61
CA ASP A 41 0.53 -1.13 -11.66
C ASP A 41 -0.90 -1.06 -11.08
N ILE A 42 -0.97 -0.81 -9.77
CA ILE A 42 -2.22 -0.68 -9.03
C ILE A 42 -2.20 0.71 -8.39
N PRO A 43 -2.83 1.72 -9.01
CA PRO A 43 -3.03 3.02 -8.40
C PRO A 43 -3.89 2.90 -7.13
N LEU A 44 -3.44 3.48 -6.03
CA LEU A 44 -4.17 3.52 -4.76
C LEU A 44 -4.35 4.95 -4.28
N GLU A 45 -5.47 5.17 -3.60
CA GLU A 45 -5.81 6.44 -2.97
C GLU A 45 -6.30 6.17 -1.54
N ALA A 46 -5.92 7.03 -0.60
CA ALA A 46 -6.56 7.08 0.71
C ALA A 46 -7.29 8.41 0.86
N TRP A 47 -8.49 8.33 1.42
CA TRP A 47 -9.37 9.46 1.66
C TRP A 47 -9.73 9.54 3.14
N ILE A 48 -9.93 10.76 3.63
CA ILE A 48 -10.45 11.02 4.97
C ILE A 48 -11.73 11.84 4.85
N LYS A 49 -12.78 11.37 5.52
CA LYS A 49 -14.05 12.09 5.68
C LYS A 49 -14.26 12.42 7.16
N PRO A 50 -14.14 13.70 7.54
CA PRO A 50 -14.49 14.17 8.88
C PRO A 50 -15.97 13.96 9.18
N LYS A 51 -16.30 13.61 10.43
CA LYS A 51 -17.69 13.40 10.90
C LYS A 51 -18.66 14.51 10.51
N GLU A 52 -18.19 15.77 10.59
CA GLU A 52 -19.01 16.97 10.37
C GLU A 52 -19.09 17.38 8.88
N GLN A 53 -18.44 16.65 7.97
CA GLN A 53 -18.40 16.96 6.53
C GLN A 53 -19.11 15.89 5.71
N SER A 54 -19.77 16.30 4.61
CA SER A 54 -20.41 15.40 3.66
C SER A 54 -19.40 14.63 2.80
N ASP A 55 -18.34 15.32 2.39
CA ASP A 55 -17.40 14.86 1.37
C ASP A 55 -16.07 14.41 1.97
N ALA A 56 -15.47 13.40 1.35
CA ALA A 56 -14.14 12.93 1.69
C ALA A 56 -13.08 13.75 0.93
N SER A 57 -11.90 13.92 1.52
CA SER A 57 -10.74 14.52 0.85
C SER A 57 -9.64 13.48 0.67
N ILE A 58 -9.03 13.48 -0.50
CA ILE A 58 -7.88 12.63 -0.78
C ILE A 58 -6.68 13.14 0.01
N VAL A 59 -5.98 12.23 0.69
CA VAL A 59 -4.80 12.57 1.50
C VAL A 59 -3.52 11.97 0.96
N THR A 60 -3.61 10.94 0.11
CA THR A 60 -2.45 10.36 -0.56
C THR A 60 -2.87 9.65 -1.85
N LYS A 61 -1.97 9.70 -2.84
CA LYS A 61 -2.03 8.96 -4.10
C LYS A 61 -0.73 8.21 -4.30
N THR A 62 -0.78 6.89 -4.29
CA THR A 62 0.41 6.06 -4.44
C THR A 62 0.15 4.91 -5.40
N ASN A 63 1.12 4.02 -5.55
CA ASN A 63 1.01 2.88 -6.43
C ASN A 63 1.72 1.66 -5.85
N PHE A 64 1.10 0.49 -5.97
CA PHE A 64 1.68 -0.78 -5.55
C PHE A 64 3.03 -1.06 -6.25
N LYS A 65 3.24 -0.56 -7.47
CA LYS A 65 4.48 -0.78 -8.23
C LYS A 65 5.74 -0.27 -7.54
N HIS A 66 5.61 0.62 -6.55
CA HIS A 66 6.73 1.12 -5.76
C HIS A 66 7.25 0.10 -4.73
N MET A 67 6.57 -1.03 -4.52
CA MET A 67 7.01 -2.08 -3.60
C MET A 67 8.38 -2.63 -3.99
N TYR A 68 9.36 -2.44 -3.12
CA TYR A 68 10.74 -2.90 -3.36
C TYR A 68 10.89 -4.43 -3.31
N TRP A 69 10.10 -5.10 -2.45
CA TRP A 69 10.07 -6.56 -2.35
C TRP A 69 8.77 -7.09 -2.93
N THR A 70 8.85 -7.93 -3.95
CA THR A 70 7.69 -8.51 -4.63
C THR A 70 6.93 -9.48 -3.71
N VAL A 71 5.67 -9.77 -4.04
CA VAL A 71 4.84 -10.73 -3.28
C VAL A 71 5.50 -12.11 -3.25
N THR A 72 6.10 -12.51 -4.36
CA THR A 72 6.82 -13.78 -4.51
C THR A 72 8.07 -13.84 -3.63
N GLN A 73 8.83 -12.75 -3.52
CA GLN A 73 9.95 -12.66 -2.57
C GLN A 73 9.49 -12.70 -1.11
N GLN A 74 8.42 -11.99 -0.76
CA GLN A 74 7.87 -12.03 0.61
C GLN A 74 7.45 -13.44 1.00
N LEU A 75 6.79 -14.16 0.09
CA LEU A 75 6.37 -15.55 0.29
C LEU A 75 7.57 -16.50 0.45
N ALA A 76 8.56 -16.38 -0.44
CA ALA A 76 9.79 -17.17 -0.40
C ALA A 76 10.54 -16.93 0.92
N HIS A 77 10.68 -15.68 1.34
CA HIS A 77 11.33 -15.33 2.60
C HIS A 77 10.57 -15.88 3.81
N HIS A 78 9.24 -15.73 3.84
CA HIS A 78 8.42 -16.22 4.96
C HIS A 78 8.58 -17.72 5.19
N THR A 79 8.75 -18.49 4.11
CA THR A 79 8.79 -19.97 4.15
C THR A 79 10.21 -20.55 4.21
N VAL A 80 11.26 -19.71 4.15
CA VAL A 80 12.66 -20.17 4.05
C VAL A 80 13.10 -21.05 5.23
N ASN A 81 12.50 -20.89 6.40
CA ASN A 81 12.82 -21.64 7.62
C ASN A 81 11.90 -22.84 7.87
N GLY A 82 11.02 -23.18 6.92
CA GLY A 82 10.03 -24.25 7.06
C GLY A 82 8.69 -23.81 7.68
N CYS A 83 8.44 -22.51 7.87
CA CYS A 83 7.12 -22.01 8.20
C CYS A 83 6.10 -22.47 7.16
N ASN A 84 5.04 -23.15 7.59
CA ASN A 84 4.02 -23.69 6.71
C ASN A 84 2.89 -22.67 6.48
N LEU A 85 2.40 -22.63 5.24
CA LEU A 85 1.26 -21.79 4.86
C LEU A 85 -0.01 -22.61 4.73
N ARG A 86 -1.15 -21.94 4.87
CA ARG A 86 -2.48 -22.52 4.76
C ARG A 86 -3.37 -21.67 3.85
N PRO A 87 -4.35 -22.29 3.17
CA PRO A 87 -5.39 -21.55 2.47
C PRO A 87 -6.07 -20.55 3.41
N GLY A 88 -6.20 -19.31 2.95
CA GLY A 88 -6.78 -18.21 3.72
C GLY A 88 -5.78 -17.42 4.58
N ASP A 89 -4.50 -17.81 4.63
CA ASP A 89 -3.48 -16.94 5.22
C ASP A 89 -3.41 -15.61 4.46
N MET A 90 -3.31 -14.51 5.20
CA MET A 90 -3.27 -13.15 4.66
C MET A 90 -1.87 -12.55 4.83
N PHE A 91 -1.33 -12.02 3.73
CA PHE A 91 -0.04 -11.34 3.68
C PHE A 91 -0.27 -9.87 3.35
N ALA A 92 0.16 -8.99 4.25
CA ALA A 92 0.15 -7.55 4.02
C ALA A 92 1.51 -7.10 3.49
N THR A 93 1.49 -6.11 2.60
CA THR A 93 2.69 -5.53 1.96
C THR A 93 3.56 -4.71 2.90
N GLY A 94 2.97 -4.22 4.00
CA GLY A 94 3.46 -3.03 4.70
C GLY A 94 2.86 -1.75 4.12
N THR A 95 3.19 -0.61 4.73
CA THR A 95 2.74 0.70 4.27
C THR A 95 3.28 1.01 2.87
N LEU A 96 2.40 1.40 1.95
CA LEU A 96 2.76 1.75 0.57
C LEU A 96 3.05 3.24 0.47
N SER A 97 4.32 3.62 0.45
CA SER A 97 4.78 4.98 0.21
C SER A 97 5.51 5.06 -1.12
N GLY A 98 5.12 6.02 -1.95
CA GLY A 98 5.83 6.35 -3.18
C GLY A 98 6.96 7.35 -2.95
N PRO A 99 7.68 7.75 -4.03
CA PRO A 99 8.80 8.66 -3.94
C PRO A 99 8.39 10.12 -3.69
N GLU A 100 7.16 10.49 -4.03
CA GLU A 100 6.68 11.88 -3.95
C GLU A 100 6.00 12.16 -2.60
N PRO A 101 6.07 13.39 -2.06
CA PRO A 101 5.47 13.74 -0.77
C PRO A 101 3.96 13.49 -0.66
N ASP A 102 3.22 13.58 -1.78
CA ASP A 102 1.78 13.32 -1.86
C ASP A 102 1.43 11.83 -2.05
N SER A 103 2.45 10.96 -2.04
CA SER A 103 2.34 9.51 -2.20
C SER A 103 2.74 8.70 -0.97
N LEU A 104 2.97 9.38 0.16
CA LEU A 104 3.31 8.75 1.43
C LEU A 104 2.10 8.01 2.03
N GLY A 105 2.32 6.82 2.59
CA GLY A 105 1.25 5.85 2.87
C GLY A 105 0.59 5.98 4.26
N CYS A 106 1.07 6.86 5.13
CA CYS A 106 0.42 7.12 6.41
C CYS A 106 0.55 8.56 6.91
N LEU A 107 -0.35 8.96 7.81
CA LEU A 107 -0.34 10.30 8.40
C LEU A 107 0.95 10.63 9.17
N LEU A 108 1.62 9.62 9.75
CA LEU A 108 2.91 9.80 10.40
C LEU A 108 3.95 10.36 9.42
N GLU A 109 4.02 9.79 8.22
CA GLU A 109 4.94 10.22 7.16
C GLU A 109 4.49 11.56 6.56
N ILE A 110 3.23 11.65 6.13
CA ILE A 110 2.65 12.84 5.46
C ILE A 110 2.80 14.10 6.31
N THR A 111 2.51 13.98 7.61
CA THR A 111 2.51 15.13 8.54
C THR A 111 3.84 15.30 9.23
N TRP A 112 4.84 14.47 8.91
CA TRP A 112 6.15 14.47 9.54
C TRP A 112 6.04 14.42 11.07
N ASN A 113 5.34 13.39 11.57
CA ASN A 113 5.02 13.20 12.98
C ASN A 113 4.29 14.41 13.59
N GLY A 114 3.30 14.96 12.87
CA GLY A 114 2.48 16.09 13.31
C GLY A 114 3.20 17.45 13.32
N GLN A 115 4.40 17.54 12.77
CA GLN A 115 5.09 18.83 12.58
C GLN A 115 4.50 19.65 11.43
N LYS A 116 3.88 18.98 10.46
CA LYS A 116 3.13 19.57 9.35
C LYS A 116 1.64 19.28 9.50
N GLU A 117 0.81 20.11 8.88
CA GLU A 117 -0.64 19.92 8.83
C GLU A 117 -1.05 19.61 7.40
N ILE A 118 -2.08 18.79 7.25
CA ILE A 118 -2.74 18.55 5.96
C ILE A 118 -4.17 19.06 5.99
N SER A 119 -4.62 19.59 4.85
CA SER A 119 -6.02 19.95 4.65
C SER A 119 -6.86 18.71 4.37
N VAL A 120 -8.00 18.62 5.05
CA VAL A 120 -9.04 17.62 4.84
C VAL A 120 -10.37 18.37 4.76
N GLY A 121 -10.75 18.72 3.54
CA GLY A 121 -11.87 19.62 3.23
C GLY A 121 -11.65 20.99 3.87
N ASN A 122 -12.61 21.42 4.70
CA ASN A 122 -12.53 22.68 5.45
C ASN A 122 -11.87 22.53 6.83
N SER A 123 -11.13 21.46 7.07
CA SER A 123 -10.47 21.18 8.36
C SER A 123 -9.01 20.76 8.17
N ILE A 124 -8.23 20.75 9.25
CA ILE A 124 -6.84 20.30 9.24
C ILE A 124 -6.68 18.98 10.00
N ARG A 125 -5.68 18.17 9.61
CA ARG A 125 -5.27 16.96 10.34
C ARG A 125 -3.76 16.90 10.52
N LYS A 126 -3.38 16.27 11.63
CA LYS A 126 -2.03 15.77 11.92
C LYS A 126 -2.08 14.25 12.04
N PHE A 127 -3.03 13.78 12.83
CA PHE A 127 -3.46 12.39 12.93
C PHE A 127 -4.98 12.32 12.81
N LEU A 128 -5.53 11.11 12.76
CA LEU A 128 -6.97 10.88 12.80
C LEU A 128 -7.57 11.45 14.09
N GLN A 129 -8.79 11.97 13.97
CA GLN A 129 -9.61 12.41 15.08
C GLN A 129 -10.82 11.49 15.23
N ASP A 130 -11.43 11.48 16.40
CA ASP A 130 -12.63 10.68 16.67
C ASP A 130 -13.74 11.03 15.67
N GLY A 131 -14.28 10.00 15.01
CA GLY A 131 -15.33 10.15 14.00
C GLY A 131 -14.83 10.37 12.57
N ASP A 132 -13.52 10.44 12.33
CA ASP A 132 -12.98 10.39 10.97
C ASP A 132 -13.24 9.00 10.34
N GLU A 133 -13.75 8.99 9.11
CA GLU A 133 -13.83 7.80 8.26
C GLU A 133 -12.63 7.77 7.30
N VAL A 134 -11.93 6.63 7.26
CA VAL A 134 -10.80 6.41 6.35
C VAL A 134 -11.24 5.44 5.26
N ILE A 135 -11.07 5.85 4.00
CA ILE A 135 -11.50 5.07 2.83
C ILE A 135 -10.27 4.79 1.97
N LEU A 136 -10.00 3.50 1.73
CA LEU A 136 -8.94 3.06 0.83
C LEU A 136 -9.57 2.57 -0.48
N THR A 137 -9.10 3.09 -1.61
CA THR A 137 -9.57 2.70 -2.93
C THR A 137 -8.40 2.38 -3.83
N ALA A 138 -8.57 1.39 -4.72
CA ALA A 138 -7.60 1.05 -5.74
C ALA A 138 -8.32 0.61 -7.01
N CYS A 139 -7.81 1.02 -8.17
CA CYS A 139 -8.40 0.65 -9.46
C CYS A 139 -7.32 0.67 -10.55
N CYS A 140 -7.09 -0.48 -11.17
CA CYS A 140 -6.23 -0.58 -12.35
C CYS A 140 -6.97 -0.02 -13.57
N LYS A 141 -6.27 0.69 -14.45
CA LYS A 141 -6.84 1.33 -15.65
C LYS A 141 -6.17 0.81 -16.90
#